data_AF-Q7X599-F1
#
_entry.id   AF-Q7X599-F1
#
_cell.length_a   1.000
_cell.length_b   1.000
_cell.length_c   1.000
_cell.angle_alpha   90.00
_cell.angle_beta   90.00
_cell.angle_gamma   90.00
#
_symmetry.space_group_name_H-M   'P 1'
#
loop_
_entity.id
_entity.type
_entity.pdbx_description
1 polymer ?
#
loop_
_entity_poly.entity_id
_entity_poly.type
_entity_poly.pdbx_seq_one_letter_code
_entity_poly.pdbx_strand_id
1 'polypeptide(L)'
;VKDLDFEQHEIIVREGKGNKDRVTMLPDSLVAPLNLHLERIRALHKEDLAAGFGDVYLPFALARKYPAAGREWHWQYVFPAARRSVDPRSKLERRHHVSDQSVQRAVRQAARDAKLHKPVTPHVLRHSFATHLLQAGYDIRTVQELLGHKDVQTTMIYTHV
;
A
#
# COMPACT_ATOMS: atom_id res chain seq x y z
N VAL A 1 -3.89 -8.91 -0.61
CA VAL A 1 -5.26 -8.35 -0.60
C VAL A 1 -5.84 -8.36 0.79
N LYS A 2 -5.56 -9.42 1.58
CA LYS A 2 -5.97 -9.60 2.98
C LYS A 2 -5.72 -8.45 3.96
N ASP A 3 -4.93 -7.48 3.55
CA ASP A 3 -4.51 -6.36 4.38
C ASP A 3 -5.47 -5.16 4.28
N LEU A 4 -6.52 -5.27 3.46
CA LEU A 4 -7.66 -4.35 3.46
C LEU A 4 -8.78 -4.96 4.29
N ASP A 5 -9.15 -4.30 5.38
CA ASP A 5 -10.28 -4.67 6.22
C ASP A 5 -11.41 -3.65 5.98
N PHE A 6 -12.40 -4.06 5.20
CA PHE A 6 -13.55 -3.22 4.86
C PHE A 6 -14.60 -3.18 5.98
N GLU A 7 -14.60 -4.14 6.91
CA GLU A 7 -15.55 -4.16 8.03
C GLU A 7 -15.12 -3.16 9.11
N GLN A 8 -13.82 -3.15 9.42
CA GLN A 8 -13.24 -2.24 10.41
C GLN A 8 -12.81 -0.89 9.82
N HIS A 9 -12.87 -0.72 8.50
CA HIS A 9 -12.36 0.46 7.79
C HIS A 9 -10.86 0.69 8.09
N GLU A 10 -10.07 -0.38 7.94
CA GLU A 10 -8.67 -0.41 8.29
C GLU A 10 -7.79 -0.97 7.17
N ILE A 11 -6.53 -0.53 7.15
CA ILE A 11 -5.47 -1.07 6.29
C ILE A 11 -4.32 -1.51 7.18
N ILE A 12 -3.95 -2.79 7.07
CA ILE A 12 -2.78 -3.35 7.76
C ILE A 12 -1.55 -3.13 6.88
N VAL A 13 -0.61 -2.30 7.33
CA VAL A 13 0.68 -2.15 6.67
C VAL A 13 1.69 -3.06 7.35
N ARG A 14 1.99 -4.19 6.71
CA ARG A 14 2.95 -5.18 7.22
C ARG A 14 4.39 -4.74 7.02
N GLU A 15 5.25 -5.14 7.95
CA GLU A 15 6.70 -4.89 7.88
C GLU A 15 7.03 -3.42 7.60
N GLY A 16 6.32 -2.50 8.26
CA GLY A 16 6.57 -1.07 8.18
C GLY A 16 7.93 -0.67 8.80
N LYS A 17 8.18 0.64 8.98
CA LYS A 17 9.42 1.16 9.57
C LYS A 17 9.74 0.44 10.89
N GLY A 18 10.83 -0.34 10.91
CA GLY A 18 11.26 -1.14 12.07
C GLY A 18 10.71 -2.56 12.14
N ASN A 19 10.25 -3.15 11.03
CA ASN A 19 9.67 -4.50 10.95
C ASN A 19 8.48 -4.72 11.89
N LYS A 20 7.67 -3.68 12.06
CA LYS A 20 6.42 -3.75 12.84
C LYS A 20 5.24 -3.54 11.91
N ASP A 21 4.24 -4.40 12.06
CA ASP A 21 2.94 -4.19 11.46
C ASP A 21 2.28 -2.97 12.11
N ARG A 22 1.54 -2.20 11.33
CA ARG A 22 0.70 -1.12 11.83
C ARG A 22 -0.65 -1.13 11.14
N VAL A 23 -1.61 -0.54 11.81
CA VAL A 23 -2.95 -0.29 11.25
C VAL A 23 -3.07 1.18 10.89
N THR A 24 -3.72 1.48 9.78
CA THR A 24 -4.09 2.84 9.39
C THR A 24 -5.49 2.87 8.83
N MET A 25 -6.04 4.07 8.66
CA MET A 25 -7.45 4.26 8.33
C MET A 25 -7.72 3.94 6.85
N LEU A 26 -8.87 3.32 6.56
CA LEU A 26 -9.46 3.22 5.24
C LEU A 26 -10.70 4.12 5.17
N PRO A 27 -10.68 5.23 4.41
CA PRO A 27 -11.87 6.06 4.25
C PRO A 27 -13.04 5.31 3.58
N ASP A 28 -14.27 5.48 4.11
CA ASP A 28 -15.51 4.89 3.58
C ASP A 28 -15.72 5.20 2.09
N SER A 29 -15.34 6.42 1.68
CA SER A 29 -15.43 6.86 0.28
C SER A 29 -14.59 6.02 -0.69
N LEU A 30 -13.60 5.28 -0.18
CA LEU A 30 -12.76 4.39 -0.97
C LEU A 30 -13.23 2.93 -0.98
N VAL A 31 -14.20 2.55 -0.15
CA VAL A 31 -14.67 1.15 -0.05
C VAL A 31 -15.24 0.67 -1.39
N ALA A 32 -16.21 1.39 -1.95
CA ALA A 32 -16.83 1.04 -3.23
C ALA A 32 -15.81 0.99 -4.40
N PRO A 33 -14.97 2.02 -4.65
CA PRO A 33 -14.01 1.96 -5.75
C PRO A 33 -12.92 0.91 -5.54
N LEU A 34 -12.51 0.61 -4.29
CA LEU A 34 -11.55 -0.46 -4.02
C LEU A 34 -12.14 -1.84 -4.28
N ASN A 35 -13.40 -2.09 -3.90
CA ASN A 35 -14.06 -3.36 -4.22
C ASN A 35 -14.14 -3.58 -5.73
N LEU A 36 -14.53 -2.56 -6.50
CA LEU A 36 -14.54 -2.63 -7.97
C LEU A 36 -13.13 -2.89 -8.55
N HIS A 37 -12.11 -2.25 -7.98
CA HIS A 37 -10.72 -2.48 -8.36
C HIS A 37 -10.29 -3.92 -8.06
N LEU A 38 -10.59 -4.44 -6.86
CA LEU A 38 -10.25 -5.80 -6.44
C LEU A 38 -10.91 -6.86 -7.33
N GLU A 39 -12.13 -6.65 -7.80
CA GLU A 39 -12.77 -7.56 -8.76
C GLU A 39 -12.00 -7.65 -10.08
N ARG A 40 -11.51 -6.52 -10.60
CA ARG A 40 -10.65 -6.50 -11.80
C ARG A 40 -9.31 -7.20 -11.54
N ILE A 41 -8.71 -6.97 -10.38
CA ILE A 41 -7.46 -7.64 -10.01
C ILE A 41 -7.67 -9.15 -9.81
N ARG A 42 -8.83 -9.56 -9.32
CA ARG A 42 -9.20 -10.98 -9.18
C ARG A 42 -9.37 -11.66 -10.53
N ALA A 43 -9.96 -10.98 -11.51
CA ALA A 43 -10.03 -11.47 -12.88
C ALA A 43 -8.63 -11.62 -13.49
N LEU A 44 -7.78 -10.59 -13.37
CA LEU A 44 -6.39 -10.64 -13.82
C LEU A 44 -5.59 -11.78 -13.17
N HIS A 45 -5.77 -12.02 -11.88
CA HIS A 45 -5.14 -13.12 -11.17
C HIS A 45 -5.58 -14.49 -11.71
N LYS A 46 -6.88 -14.66 -11.99
CA LYS A 46 -7.40 -15.89 -12.61
C LYS A 46 -6.78 -16.13 -13.99
N GLU A 47 -6.60 -15.09 -14.79
CA GLU A 47 -5.93 -15.17 -16.10
C GLU A 47 -4.46 -15.59 -15.94
N ASP A 48 -3.73 -14.98 -15.00
CA ASP A 48 -2.35 -15.35 -14.73
C ASP A 48 -2.23 -16.80 -14.24
N LEU A 49 -3.13 -17.26 -13.36
CA LEU A 49 -3.19 -18.65 -12.91
C LEU A 49 -3.45 -19.62 -14.06
N ALA A 50 -4.40 -19.29 -14.95
CA ALA A 50 -4.74 -20.12 -16.12
C ALA A 50 -3.56 -20.22 -17.11
N ALA A 51 -2.75 -19.17 -17.21
CA ALA A 51 -1.52 -19.15 -18.00
C ALA A 51 -0.33 -19.85 -17.30
N GLY A 52 -0.52 -20.47 -16.12
CA GLY A 52 0.52 -21.17 -15.35
C GLY A 52 1.30 -20.27 -14.38
N PHE A 53 1.05 -18.96 -14.38
CA PHE A 53 1.65 -17.98 -13.47
C PHE A 53 0.80 -17.80 -12.21
N GLY A 54 0.68 -16.56 -11.71
CA GLY A 54 -0.14 -16.22 -10.55
C GLY A 54 0.54 -16.45 -9.20
N ASP A 55 1.83 -16.76 -9.17
CA ASP A 55 2.58 -16.80 -7.91
C ASP A 55 3.10 -15.41 -7.54
N VAL A 56 2.96 -14.98 -6.28
CA VAL A 56 3.58 -13.76 -5.72
C VAL A 56 4.77 -14.13 -4.84
N TYR A 57 5.76 -13.23 -4.78
CA TYR A 57 6.88 -13.38 -3.87
C TYR A 57 6.40 -13.42 -2.41
N LEU A 58 6.79 -14.47 -1.69
CA LEU A 58 6.64 -14.58 -0.25
C LEU A 58 8.02 -14.62 0.42
N PRO A 59 8.19 -14.00 1.61
CA PRO A 59 9.40 -14.14 2.40
C PRO A 59 9.76 -15.61 2.64
N PHE A 60 11.05 -15.96 2.60
CA PHE A 60 11.55 -17.34 2.64
C PHE A 60 10.91 -18.22 3.73
N ALA A 61 10.72 -17.68 4.94
CA ALA A 61 10.10 -18.40 6.04
C ALA A 61 8.64 -18.79 5.75
N LEU A 62 7.87 -17.87 5.14
CA LEU A 62 6.49 -18.10 4.73
C LEU A 62 6.40 -19.02 3.52
N ALA A 63 7.23 -18.80 2.50
CA ALA A 63 7.27 -19.63 1.31
C ALA A 63 7.59 -21.11 1.64
N ARG A 64 8.51 -21.35 2.59
CA ARG A 64 8.83 -22.71 3.06
C ARG A 64 7.70 -23.35 3.83
N LYS A 65 7.00 -22.58 4.67
CA LYS A 65 5.90 -23.08 5.51
C LYS A 65 4.62 -23.33 4.69
N TYR A 66 4.36 -22.49 3.69
CA TYR A 66 3.17 -22.55 2.84
C TYR A 66 3.57 -22.41 1.35
N PRO A 67 4.00 -23.51 0.71
CA PRO A 67 4.54 -23.46 -0.66
C PRO A 67 3.55 -22.98 -1.73
N ALA A 68 2.24 -23.21 -1.53
CA ALA A 68 1.20 -22.80 -2.47
C ALA A 68 0.57 -21.43 -2.15
N ALA A 69 0.95 -20.80 -1.04
CA ALA A 69 0.32 -19.57 -0.55
C ALA A 69 0.43 -18.42 -1.55
N GLY A 70 1.54 -18.34 -2.29
CA GLY A 70 1.74 -17.28 -3.27
C GLY A 70 0.76 -17.34 -4.45
N ARG A 71 0.01 -18.43 -4.64
CA ARG A 71 -1.04 -18.53 -5.67
C ARG A 71 -2.43 -18.20 -5.14
N GLU A 72 -2.60 -18.12 -3.82
CA GLU A 72 -3.88 -17.84 -3.21
C GLU A 72 -4.23 -16.34 -3.33
N TRP A 73 -5.51 -16.02 -3.49
CA TRP A 73 -5.98 -14.67 -3.75
C TRP A 73 -5.59 -13.66 -2.66
N HIS A 74 -5.71 -14.08 -1.39
CA HIS A 74 -5.54 -13.19 -0.26
C HIS A 74 -4.08 -12.70 -0.11
N TRP A 75 -3.11 -13.43 -0.65
CA TRP A 75 -1.69 -13.05 -0.72
C TRP A 75 -1.33 -12.12 -1.89
N GLN A 76 -2.20 -11.96 -2.90
CA GLN A 76 -1.88 -11.13 -4.07
C GLN A 76 -1.74 -9.65 -3.72
N TYR A 77 -1.01 -8.88 -4.53
CA TYR A 77 -0.93 -7.43 -4.35
C TYR A 77 -2.27 -6.76 -4.65
N VAL A 78 -2.65 -5.76 -3.83
CA VAL A 78 -3.83 -4.91 -4.10
C VAL A 78 -3.63 -4.11 -5.39
N PHE A 79 -2.42 -3.58 -5.60
CA PHE A 79 -2.06 -2.80 -6.79
C PHE A 79 -0.95 -3.52 -7.57
N PRO A 80 -1.29 -4.55 -8.37
CA PRO A 80 -0.29 -5.25 -9.15
C PRO A 80 0.19 -4.41 -10.34
N ALA A 81 1.40 -4.68 -10.82
CA ALA A 81 1.96 -4.09 -12.01
C ALA A 81 1.17 -4.53 -13.26
N ALA A 82 1.11 -3.66 -14.26
CA ALA A 82 0.40 -3.93 -15.51
C ALA A 82 0.96 -5.12 -16.27
N ARG A 83 2.27 -5.40 -16.14
CA ARG A 83 2.96 -6.52 -16.77
C ARG A 83 3.64 -7.38 -15.71
N ARG A 84 3.79 -8.67 -16.02
CA ARG A 84 4.65 -9.59 -15.26
C ARG A 84 6.12 -9.25 -15.52
N SER A 85 6.97 -9.69 -14.61
CA SER A 85 8.41 -9.52 -14.69
C SER A 85 9.12 -10.70 -14.07
N VAL A 86 10.34 -10.97 -14.52
CA VAL A 86 11.22 -11.97 -13.87
C VAL A 86 11.72 -11.39 -12.56
N ASP A 87 11.43 -12.07 -11.44
CA ASP A 87 11.97 -11.70 -10.14
C ASP A 87 13.49 -11.99 -10.12
N PRO A 88 14.35 -10.99 -9.89
CA PRO A 88 15.80 -11.17 -9.93
C PRO A 88 16.31 -12.16 -8.88
N ARG A 89 15.58 -12.36 -7.77
CA ARG A 89 15.96 -13.23 -6.65
C ARG A 89 15.67 -14.70 -6.94
N SER A 90 14.47 -15.00 -7.43
CA SER A 90 13.99 -16.36 -7.65
C SER A 90 14.09 -16.83 -9.11
N LYS A 91 14.32 -15.90 -10.05
CA LYS A 91 14.30 -16.13 -11.51
C LYS A 91 12.96 -16.60 -12.08
N LEU A 92 11.91 -16.58 -11.26
CA LEU A 92 10.55 -16.91 -11.69
C LEU A 92 9.85 -15.67 -12.23
N GLU A 93 9.11 -15.85 -13.33
CA GLU A 93 8.21 -14.81 -13.84
C GLU A 93 6.98 -14.72 -12.94
N ARG A 94 6.74 -13.52 -12.41
CA ARG A 94 5.62 -13.23 -11.50
C ARG A 94 5.13 -11.80 -11.69
N ARG A 95 3.92 -11.52 -11.23
CA ARG A 95 3.41 -10.14 -11.19
C ARG A 95 3.83 -9.46 -9.90
N HIS A 96 4.60 -8.39 -10.02
CA HIS A 96 4.99 -7.57 -8.87
C HIS A 96 3.92 -6.51 -8.56
N HIS A 97 4.07 -5.76 -7.47
CA HIS A 97 3.28 -4.54 -7.26
C HIS A 97 3.72 -3.43 -8.22
N VAL A 98 2.84 -2.43 -8.40
CA VAL A 98 3.16 -1.19 -9.12
C VAL A 98 4.44 -0.55 -8.57
N SER A 99 5.31 -0.04 -9.44
CA SER A 99 6.58 0.55 -8.99
C SER A 99 6.38 1.86 -8.24
N ASP A 100 7.20 2.09 -7.22
CA ASP A 100 7.19 3.33 -6.44
C ASP A 100 7.43 4.56 -7.33
N GLN A 101 8.30 4.41 -8.34
CA GLN A 101 8.57 5.48 -9.31
C GLN A 101 7.34 5.81 -10.14
N SER A 102 6.54 4.82 -10.54
CA SER A 102 5.29 5.04 -11.26
C SER A 102 4.32 5.88 -10.41
N VAL A 103 4.18 5.54 -9.12
CA VAL A 103 3.34 6.30 -8.18
C VAL A 103 3.86 7.73 -8.01
N GLN A 104 5.17 7.91 -7.80
CA GLN A 104 5.77 9.24 -7.69
C GLN A 104 5.55 10.10 -8.94
N ARG A 105 5.70 9.52 -10.14
CA ARG A 105 5.46 10.21 -11.41
C ARG A 105 3.98 10.59 -11.56
N ALA A 106 3.07 9.67 -11.23
CA ALA A 106 1.62 9.92 -11.29
C ALA A 106 1.21 11.07 -10.36
N VAL A 107 1.69 11.10 -9.11
CA VAL A 107 1.41 12.20 -8.17
C VAL A 107 1.95 13.53 -8.68
N ARG A 108 3.18 13.55 -9.22
CA ARG A 108 3.75 14.78 -9.82
C ARG A 108 2.97 15.25 -11.03
N GLN A 109 2.49 14.34 -11.87
CA GLN A 109 1.66 14.67 -13.03
C GLN A 109 0.32 15.26 -12.58
N ALA A 110 -0.38 14.59 -11.66
CA ALA A 110 -1.65 15.09 -11.11
C ALA A 110 -1.51 16.49 -10.50
N ALA A 111 -0.40 16.78 -9.81
CA ALA A 111 -0.13 18.11 -9.27
C ALA A 111 0.06 19.18 -10.36
N ARG A 112 0.73 18.83 -11.48
CA ARG A 112 0.85 19.72 -12.64
C ARG A 112 -0.51 19.96 -13.29
N ASP A 113 -1.31 18.92 -13.48
CA ASP A 113 -2.63 19.02 -14.11
C ASP A 113 -3.58 19.86 -13.26
N ALA A 114 -3.48 19.74 -11.92
CA ALA A 114 -4.17 20.57 -10.95
C ALA A 114 -3.59 21.99 -10.80
N LYS A 115 -2.57 22.36 -11.59
CA LYS A 115 -1.91 23.67 -11.57
C LYS A 115 -1.35 24.06 -10.20
N LEU A 116 -0.85 23.08 -9.44
CA LEU A 116 -0.20 23.35 -8.16
C LEU A 116 1.24 23.79 -8.40
N HIS A 117 1.56 25.00 -7.93
CA HIS A 117 2.92 25.57 -8.07
C HIS A 117 3.91 25.01 -7.04
N LYS A 118 3.42 24.38 -5.96
CA LYS A 118 4.27 23.74 -4.95
C LYS A 118 4.64 22.31 -5.36
N PRO A 119 5.85 21.83 -5.03
CA PRO A 119 6.20 20.43 -5.23
C PRO A 119 5.26 19.50 -4.44
N VAL A 120 4.63 18.55 -5.13
CA VAL A 120 3.79 17.51 -4.50
C VAL A 120 4.40 16.14 -4.75
N THR A 121 4.56 15.39 -3.67
CA THR A 121 5.06 14.01 -3.67
C THR A 121 4.23 13.16 -2.70
N PRO A 122 4.30 11.82 -2.76
CA PRO A 122 3.64 10.97 -1.77
C PRO A 122 4.00 11.32 -0.32
N HIS A 123 5.24 11.76 -0.07
CA HIS A 123 5.68 12.20 1.25
C HIS A 123 4.97 13.49 1.71
N VAL A 124 4.73 14.43 0.79
CA VAL A 124 3.96 15.65 1.08
C VAL A 124 2.51 15.31 1.40
N LEU A 125 1.89 14.38 0.67
CA LEU A 125 0.52 13.92 0.97
C LEU A 125 0.44 13.27 2.36
N ARG A 126 1.43 12.47 2.74
CA ARG A 126 1.54 11.90 4.08
C ARG A 126 1.70 12.97 5.16
N HIS A 127 2.47 14.03 4.90
CA HIS A 127 2.59 15.16 5.81
C HIS A 127 1.22 15.86 5.97
N SER A 128 0.54 16.18 4.88
CA SER A 128 -0.79 16.81 4.92
C SER A 128 -1.80 15.97 5.69
N PHE A 129 -1.77 14.64 5.53
CA PHE A 129 -2.59 13.72 6.34
C PHE A 129 -2.33 13.90 7.85
N ALA A 130 -1.07 13.90 8.28
CA ALA A 130 -0.72 14.07 9.69
C ALA A 130 -1.17 15.43 10.24
N THR A 131 -0.86 16.51 9.51
CA THR A 131 -1.21 17.88 9.91
C THR A 131 -2.72 18.05 10.00
N HIS A 132 -3.50 17.56 9.04
CA HIS A 132 -4.96 17.69 9.07
C HIS A 132 -5.59 16.92 10.22
N LEU A 133 -5.06 15.75 10.60
CA LEU A 133 -5.53 15.03 11.79
C LEU A 133 -5.28 15.83 13.07
N LEU A 134 -4.08 16.39 13.22
CA LEU A 134 -3.76 17.25 14.37
C LEU A 134 -4.66 18.49 14.40
N GLN A 135 -4.90 19.14 13.26
CA GLN A 135 -5.80 20.29 13.14
C GLN A 135 -7.26 19.93 13.45
N ALA A 136 -7.68 18.70 13.17
CA ALA A 136 -8.98 18.17 13.54
C ALA A 136 -9.06 17.77 15.03
N GLY A 137 -7.99 17.98 15.81
CA GLY A 137 -7.95 17.74 17.25
C GLY A 137 -7.59 16.31 17.66
N TYR A 138 -7.10 15.47 16.72
CA TYR A 138 -6.61 14.14 17.08
C TYR A 138 -5.37 14.24 17.95
N ASP A 139 -5.29 13.34 18.93
CA ASP A 139 -4.12 13.24 19.80
C ASP A 139 -2.87 12.83 19.00
N ILE A 140 -1.71 13.38 19.39
CA ILE A 140 -0.44 13.14 18.71
C ILE A 140 -0.02 11.67 18.74
N ARG A 141 -0.39 10.90 19.77
CA ARG A 141 -0.10 9.46 19.85
C ARG A 141 -0.92 8.67 18.84
N THR A 142 -2.19 9.02 18.65
CA THR A 142 -3.06 8.46 17.61
C THR A 142 -2.46 8.71 16.23
N VAL A 143 -2.03 9.96 15.96
CA VAL A 143 -1.37 10.29 14.69
C VAL A 143 -0.04 9.54 14.54
N GLN A 144 0.74 9.40 15.62
CA GLN A 144 1.98 8.63 15.63
C GLN A 144 1.75 7.16 15.25
N GLU A 145 0.71 6.53 15.80
CA GLU A 145 0.33 5.14 15.54
C GLU A 145 -0.09 4.94 14.08
N LEU A 146 -0.98 5.78 13.57
CA LEU A 146 -1.44 5.73 12.17
C LEU A 146 -0.28 5.88 11.17
N LEU A 147 0.73 6.67 11.53
CA LEU A 147 1.93 6.84 10.73
C LEU A 147 2.95 5.71 10.96
N GLY A 148 2.93 5.01 12.09
CA GLY A 148 3.94 4.03 12.46
C GLY A 148 5.29 4.66 12.80
N HIS A 149 5.25 5.81 13.47
CA HIS A 149 6.46 6.47 13.96
C HIS A 149 6.89 5.84 15.29
N LYS A 150 8.13 5.33 15.36
CA LYS A 150 8.68 4.73 16.59
C LYS A 150 8.85 5.77 17.70
N ASP A 151 9.13 7.01 17.32
CA ASP A 151 9.37 8.12 18.24
C ASP A 151 8.39 9.26 17.94
N VAL A 152 7.74 9.76 19.00
CA VAL A 152 6.82 10.89 18.95
C VAL A 152 7.51 12.15 18.41
N GLN A 153 8.83 12.30 18.60
CA GLN A 153 9.60 13.41 18.04
C GLN A 153 9.50 13.48 16.51
N THR A 154 9.38 12.33 15.83
CA THR A 154 9.18 12.30 14.37
C THR A 154 7.81 12.85 13.98
N THR A 155 6.81 12.70 14.85
CA THR A 155 5.44 13.22 14.65
C THR A 155 5.31 14.68 15.08
N MET A 156 6.10 15.13 16.07
CA MET A 156 6.14 16.54 16.49
C MET A 156 6.63 17.48 15.38
N ILE A 157 7.33 16.99 14.35
CA ILE A 157 7.63 17.80 13.16
C ILE A 157 6.34 18.37 12.54
N TYR A 158 5.19 17.70 12.68
CA TYR A 158 3.90 18.17 12.17
C TYR A 158 3.17 19.14 13.11
N THR A 159 3.59 19.28 14.38
CA THR A 159 2.97 20.22 15.33
C THR A 159 3.54 21.63 15.26
N HIS A 160 4.64 21.82 14.52
CA HIS A 160 5.34 23.10 14.39
C HIS A 160 5.12 23.78 13.03
N VAL A 161 4.00 23.48 12.36
CA VAL A 161 3.63 24.06 11.07
C VAL A 161 2.78 25.31 11.27
#